data_AF-A0A961NQT4-F1
#
_entry.id   AF-A0A961NQT4-F1
#
_cell.length_a   1.000
_cell.length_b   1.000
_cell.length_c   1.000
_cell.angle_alpha   90.00
_cell.angle_beta   90.00
_cell.angle_gamma   90.00
#
_symmetry.space_group_name_H-M   'P 1'
#
loop_
_entity.id
_entity.type
_entity.pdbx_description
1 polymer ?
#
loop_
_entity_poly.entity_id
_entity_poly.type
_entity_poly.pdbx_seq_one_letter_code
_entity_poly.pdbx_strand_id
1 'polypeptide(L)'
;MSDPHPDLLELYNACRDSDPYSVEEFAAFFYGRLGQWLETGQPAPGFVEAFDSLFSGIQDAKLSSRNLLDLGIVQTAEAVNSFRSEDAPERVTRFYLAEARMPFFAAIDLNAFRGIKEHQFQEIDFQIFEIVGGDFPHEAARNFLIRNPWADIWIVLRYLDGLGVDELDQELIEQLLITREAKHERLILLAYMYIGHRAMLDYMINSETVAWPSDLTDPMARELATFLDRVIRDEDLAAGWSEFLPERARDHGTFALLALFEIMQASLTPGWISLIEASVGNLWSIPYNPPHPAPDHIGDAAMTLQPCAEFAGSIIGLMNEEDQARLLSTSLVLSNFFDKLTAYVSEAYYSLLYPLANAPEFVPEFQLWLSRTPPKGLDETLLERLESAAQAADHTVALENGLWILKPLEDGEN
;
A
#
# COMPACT_ATOMS: atom_id res chain seq x y z
N MET A 1 -9.45 35.06 24.71
CA MET A 1 -9.05 35.78 23.49
C MET A 1 -8.53 34.70 22.56
N SER A 2 -9.27 34.41 21.48
CA SER A 2 -8.81 33.49 20.44
C SER A 2 -7.65 34.15 19.72
N ASP A 3 -6.51 33.46 19.66
CA ASP A 3 -5.44 33.83 18.73
C ASP A 3 -6.06 33.88 17.33
N PRO A 4 -5.88 34.96 16.55
CA PRO A 4 -6.28 34.94 15.15
C PRO A 4 -5.45 33.85 14.46
N HIS A 5 -6.10 32.79 14.02
CA HIS A 5 -5.44 31.80 13.17
C HIS A 5 -5.04 32.50 11.86
N PRO A 6 -3.77 32.39 11.42
CA PRO A 6 -3.39 32.89 10.10
C PRO A 6 -4.24 32.22 9.03
N ASP A 7 -4.51 32.91 7.92
CA ASP A 7 -5.14 32.29 6.75
C ASP A 7 -4.15 31.28 6.15
N LEU A 8 -4.28 30.03 6.59
CA LEU A 8 -3.36 28.95 6.23
C LEU A 8 -3.36 28.68 4.72
N LEU A 9 -4.49 28.89 4.04
CA LEU A 9 -4.60 28.66 2.61
C LEU A 9 -3.89 29.76 1.82
N GLU A 10 -4.06 31.02 2.23
CA GLU A 10 -3.30 32.14 1.66
C GLU A 10 -1.80 31.92 1.85
N LEU A 11 -1.38 31.53 3.06
CA LEU A 11 0.02 31.27 3.38
C LEU A 11 0.60 30.09 2.58
N TYR A 12 -0.15 28.99 2.44
CA TYR A 12 0.24 27.84 1.63
C TYR A 12 0.37 28.21 0.14
N ASN A 13 -0.56 28.99 -0.40
CA ASN A 13 -0.48 29.46 -1.79
C ASN A 13 0.74 30.36 -2.02
N ALA A 14 1.06 31.24 -1.06
CA ALA A 14 2.29 32.04 -1.11
C ALA A 14 3.57 31.17 -1.09
N CYS A 15 3.56 30.05 -0.35
CA CYS A 15 4.65 29.06 -0.38
C CYS A 15 4.82 28.43 -1.77
N ARG A 16 3.71 28.08 -2.45
CA ARG A 16 3.73 27.49 -3.80
C ARG A 16 4.29 28.45 -4.85
N ASP A 17 4.05 29.74 -4.68
CA ASP A 17 4.59 30.81 -5.53
C ASP A 17 6.08 31.11 -5.25
N SER A 18 6.74 30.29 -4.42
CA SER A 18 8.17 30.32 -4.12
C SER A 18 8.65 31.55 -3.33
N ASP A 19 7.82 32.11 -2.44
CA ASP A 19 8.28 33.04 -1.41
C ASP A 19 8.99 32.29 -0.27
N PRO A 20 10.33 32.41 -0.10
CA PRO A 20 11.07 31.66 0.91
C PRO A 20 10.66 32.01 2.35
N TYR A 21 10.20 33.24 2.60
CA TYR A 21 9.77 33.66 3.94
C TYR A 21 8.45 33.01 4.34
N SER A 22 7.55 32.78 3.36
CA SER A 22 6.28 32.09 3.58
C SER A 22 6.47 30.62 3.93
N VAL A 23 7.50 29.96 3.35
CA VAL A 23 7.81 28.54 3.63
C VAL A 23 8.25 28.34 5.09
N GLU A 24 9.17 29.18 5.59
CA GLU A 24 9.64 29.08 6.98
C GLU A 24 8.50 29.39 7.96
N GLU A 25 7.68 30.41 7.70
CA GLU A 25 6.54 30.78 8.55
C GLU A 25 5.48 29.65 8.60
N PHE A 26 5.13 29.10 7.45
CA PHE A 26 4.17 27.99 7.35
C PHE A 26 4.70 26.74 8.07
N ALA A 27 5.95 26.35 7.80
CA ALA A 27 6.55 25.18 8.43
C ALA A 27 6.70 25.37 9.94
N ALA A 28 7.12 26.55 10.41
CA ALA A 28 7.25 26.86 11.83
C ALA A 28 5.90 26.82 12.55
N PHE A 29 4.83 27.31 11.91
CA PHE A 29 3.47 27.22 12.45
C PHE A 29 3.08 25.76 12.69
N PHE A 30 3.18 24.90 11.66
CA PHE A 30 2.81 23.48 11.80
C PHE A 30 3.73 22.73 12.76
N TYR A 31 5.06 22.90 12.66
CA TYR A 31 6.01 22.28 13.57
C TYR A 31 5.72 22.62 15.04
N GLY A 32 5.37 23.88 15.32
CA GLY A 32 5.00 24.35 16.66
C GLY A 32 3.66 23.79 17.14
N ARG A 33 2.63 23.79 16.30
CA ARG A 33 1.28 23.29 16.66
C ARG A 33 1.27 21.78 16.89
N LEU A 34 1.95 21.01 16.03
CA LEU A 34 2.09 19.56 16.18
C LEU A 34 2.96 19.22 17.40
N GLY A 35 4.03 19.99 17.64
CA GLY A 35 4.86 19.84 18.85
C GLY A 35 4.06 20.08 20.13
N GLN A 36 3.27 21.16 20.18
CA GLN A 36 2.38 21.45 21.30
C GLN A 36 1.39 20.29 21.53
N TRP A 37 0.79 19.77 20.46
CA TRP A 37 -0.14 18.65 20.55
C TRP A 37 0.53 17.38 21.11
N LEU A 38 1.74 17.03 20.64
CA LEU A 38 2.51 15.90 21.18
C LEU A 38 2.78 16.01 22.69
N GLU A 39 2.99 17.24 23.19
CA GLU A 39 3.27 17.51 24.60
C GLU A 39 2.02 17.49 25.47
N THR A 40 0.91 18.05 25.00
CA THR A 40 -0.33 18.20 25.77
C THR A 40 -1.31 17.04 25.60
N GLY A 41 -1.12 16.22 24.56
CA GLY A 41 -2.04 15.17 24.15
C GLY A 41 -3.31 15.69 23.47
N GLN A 42 -3.43 17.00 23.23
CA GLN A 42 -4.61 17.63 22.62
C GLN A 42 -4.23 18.74 21.64
N PRO A 43 -4.93 18.88 20.50
CA PRO A 43 -4.66 19.95 19.56
C PRO A 43 -5.00 21.31 20.19
N ALA A 44 -4.31 22.37 19.73
CA ALA A 44 -4.65 23.72 20.14
C ALA A 44 -6.09 24.08 19.71
N PRO A 45 -6.83 24.91 20.48
CA PRO A 45 -8.19 25.29 20.15
C PRO A 45 -8.32 25.85 18.72
N GLY A 46 -9.21 25.26 17.92
CA GLY A 46 -9.47 25.65 16.53
C GLY A 46 -8.40 25.21 15.52
N PHE A 47 -7.34 24.51 15.92
CA PHE A 47 -6.31 24.03 14.99
C PHE A 47 -6.88 23.02 13.97
N VAL A 48 -7.66 22.04 14.45
CA VAL A 48 -8.26 21.02 13.58
C VAL A 48 -9.21 21.65 12.55
N GLU A 49 -10.07 22.58 12.97
CA GLU A 49 -10.99 23.30 12.08
C GLU A 49 -10.24 24.15 11.03
N ALA A 50 -9.15 24.80 11.45
CA ALA A 50 -8.28 25.55 10.53
C ALA A 50 -7.57 24.61 9.54
N PHE A 51 -7.13 23.44 10.00
CA PHE A 51 -6.52 22.42 9.15
C PHE A 51 -7.50 21.84 8.13
N ASP A 52 -8.75 21.52 8.51
CA ASP A 52 -9.76 21.04 7.55
C ASP A 52 -10.05 22.07 6.48
N SER A 53 -10.10 23.35 6.86
CA SER A 53 -10.32 24.46 5.93
C SER A 53 -9.18 24.57 4.93
N LEU A 54 -7.94 24.45 5.40
CA LEU A 54 -6.75 24.35 4.54
C LEU A 54 -6.85 23.14 3.61
N PHE A 55 -7.04 21.94 4.17
CA PHE A 55 -7.01 20.68 3.43
C PHE A 55 -8.08 20.65 2.34
N SER A 56 -9.30 21.09 2.66
CA SER A 56 -10.40 21.21 1.69
C SER A 56 -10.08 22.24 0.59
N GLY A 57 -9.43 23.35 0.93
CA GLY A 57 -8.99 24.35 -0.03
C GLY A 57 -7.85 23.89 -0.95
N ILE A 58 -7.06 22.90 -0.51
CA ILE A 58 -5.98 22.30 -1.31
C ILE A 58 -6.50 21.17 -2.21
N GLN A 59 -7.65 20.53 -1.95
CA GLN A 59 -8.09 19.36 -2.73
C GLN A 59 -8.17 19.60 -4.27
N ASP A 60 -8.32 20.84 -4.74
CA ASP A 60 -8.24 21.21 -6.16
C ASP A 60 -6.81 21.19 -6.74
N ALA A 61 -5.79 21.25 -5.89
CA ALA A 61 -4.38 21.16 -6.20
C ALA A 61 -3.82 19.82 -5.72
N LYS A 62 -3.58 18.88 -6.64
CA LYS A 62 -2.97 17.57 -6.33
C LYS A 62 -1.71 17.74 -5.46
N LEU A 63 -1.81 17.39 -4.18
CA LEU A 63 -0.68 17.37 -3.25
C LEU A 63 0.41 16.45 -3.81
N SER A 64 1.66 16.91 -3.76
CA SER A 64 2.80 16.14 -4.25
C SER A 64 3.58 15.57 -3.08
N SER A 65 3.71 14.25 -2.99
CA SER A 65 4.63 13.60 -2.04
C SER A 65 6.11 13.93 -2.30
N ARG A 66 6.43 14.71 -3.34
CA ARG A 66 7.78 15.19 -3.65
C ARG A 66 8.10 16.57 -3.07
N ASN A 67 7.26 17.11 -2.21
CA ASN A 67 7.46 18.39 -1.53
C ASN A 67 7.32 18.21 -0.01
N LEU A 68 8.22 18.82 0.78
CA LEU A 68 8.23 18.67 2.24
C LEU A 68 6.96 19.21 2.92
N LEU A 69 6.41 20.33 2.44
CA LEU A 69 5.20 20.92 3.02
C LEU A 69 3.98 20.04 2.72
N ASP A 70 3.85 19.60 1.46
CA ASP A 70 2.78 18.69 1.05
C ASP A 70 2.86 17.36 1.82
N LEU A 71 4.06 16.80 1.97
CA LEU A 71 4.29 15.60 2.78
C LEU A 71 3.87 15.83 4.24
N GLY A 72 4.26 16.95 4.85
CA GLY A 72 3.85 17.31 6.20
C GLY A 72 2.34 17.49 6.36
N ILE A 73 1.67 18.07 5.36
CA ILE A 73 0.20 18.23 5.33
C ILE A 73 -0.48 16.86 5.26
N VAL A 74 -0.03 15.98 4.36
CA VAL A 74 -0.58 14.62 4.22
C VAL A 74 -0.46 13.86 5.55
N GLN A 75 0.72 13.86 6.17
CA GLN A 75 0.92 13.20 7.47
C GLN A 75 0.12 13.87 8.60
N THR A 76 -0.12 15.18 8.53
CA THR A 76 -1.00 15.87 9.49
C THR A 76 -2.45 15.41 9.32
N ALA A 77 -2.90 15.12 8.10
CA ALA A 77 -4.23 14.57 7.85
C ALA A 77 -4.39 13.21 8.52
N GLU A 78 -3.38 12.34 8.45
CA GLU A 78 -3.38 11.05 9.16
C GLU A 78 -3.50 11.23 10.67
N ALA A 79 -2.76 12.18 11.26
CA ALA A 79 -2.87 12.50 12.69
C ALA A 79 -4.27 13.00 13.08
N VAL A 80 -4.89 13.85 12.26
CA VAL A 80 -6.25 14.36 12.49
C VAL A 80 -7.30 13.25 12.33
N ASN A 81 -7.16 12.38 11.33
CA ASN A 81 -8.05 11.24 11.12
C ASN A 81 -7.97 10.25 12.29
N SER A 82 -6.75 9.92 12.74
CA SER A 82 -6.53 9.11 13.93
C SER A 82 -7.13 9.76 15.18
N PHE A 83 -7.01 11.07 15.36
CA PHE A 83 -7.60 11.77 16.50
C PHE A 83 -9.14 11.73 16.52
N ARG A 84 -9.77 11.73 15.35
CA ARG A 84 -11.23 11.68 15.19
C ARG A 84 -11.81 10.30 15.34
N SER A 85 -11.02 9.26 15.08
CA SER A 85 -11.47 7.89 15.18
C SER A 85 -11.74 7.53 16.65
N GLU A 86 -12.98 7.14 16.95
CA GLU A 86 -13.39 6.75 18.31
C GLU A 86 -12.63 5.51 18.82
N ASP A 87 -12.12 4.69 17.90
CA ASP A 87 -11.45 3.42 18.19
C ASP A 87 -9.91 3.51 18.14
N ALA A 88 -9.34 4.63 17.70
CA ALA A 88 -7.90 4.77 17.56
C ALA A 88 -7.20 5.00 18.92
N PRO A 89 -6.22 4.15 19.31
CA PRO A 89 -5.44 4.37 20.52
C PRO A 89 -4.64 5.68 20.46
N GLU A 90 -4.52 6.42 21.57
CA GLU A 90 -3.77 7.69 21.65
C GLU A 90 -2.34 7.60 21.08
N ARG A 91 -1.68 6.45 21.27
CA ARG A 91 -0.35 6.17 20.74
C ARG A 91 -0.26 6.28 19.21
N VAL A 92 -1.34 5.99 18.48
CA VAL A 92 -1.41 6.05 17.01
C VAL A 92 -1.41 7.51 16.57
N THR A 93 -2.26 8.33 17.18
CA THR A 93 -2.24 9.78 16.96
C THR A 93 -0.86 10.36 17.30
N ARG A 94 -0.24 9.93 18.40
CA ARG A 94 1.12 10.36 18.76
C ARG A 94 2.18 9.94 17.74
N PHE A 95 2.06 8.75 17.15
CA PHE A 95 2.93 8.28 16.07
C PHE A 95 2.84 9.21 14.86
N TYR A 96 1.64 9.39 14.30
CA TYR A 96 1.45 10.25 13.13
C TYR A 96 1.83 11.71 13.40
N LEU A 97 1.60 12.23 14.61
CA LEU A 97 2.06 13.57 14.97
C LEU A 97 3.59 13.68 14.97
N ALA A 98 4.31 12.64 15.40
CA ALA A 98 5.76 12.61 15.37
C ALA A 98 6.28 12.59 13.93
N GLU A 99 5.69 11.74 13.07
CA GLU A 99 6.01 11.64 11.66
C GLU A 99 5.70 12.96 10.92
N ALA A 100 4.49 13.51 11.08
CA ALA A 100 4.03 14.73 10.43
C ALA A 100 4.86 15.96 10.76
N ARG A 101 5.46 16.01 11.95
CA ARG A 101 6.30 17.12 12.38
C ARG A 101 7.64 17.17 11.65
N MET A 102 8.15 16.03 11.17
CA MET A 102 9.51 15.94 10.61
C MET A 102 9.68 16.66 9.27
N PRO A 103 8.76 16.56 8.28
CA PRO A 103 8.88 17.30 7.03
C PRO A 103 8.94 18.82 7.25
N PHE A 104 8.14 19.35 8.17
CA PHE A 104 8.19 20.76 8.54
C PHE A 104 9.51 21.14 9.21
N PHE A 105 10.06 20.27 10.05
CA PHE A 105 11.37 20.53 10.66
C PHE A 105 12.50 20.58 9.62
N ALA A 106 12.50 19.64 8.67
CA ALA A 106 13.45 19.60 7.57
C ALA A 106 13.35 20.85 6.67
N ALA A 107 12.14 21.41 6.51
CA ALA A 107 11.92 22.65 5.78
C ALA A 107 12.46 23.90 6.52
N ILE A 108 12.42 23.91 7.86
CA ILE A 108 12.94 25.00 8.71
C ILE A 108 14.48 24.96 8.77
N ASP A 109 15.05 23.80 9.13
CA ASP A 109 16.50 23.64 9.31
C ASP A 109 16.94 22.21 8.93
N LEU A 110 17.29 22.04 7.67
CA LEU A 110 17.74 20.76 7.12
C LEU A 110 19.02 20.23 7.80
N ASN A 111 19.93 21.11 8.23
CA ASN A 111 21.18 20.68 8.85
C ASN A 111 20.94 20.14 10.26
N ALA A 112 20.12 20.84 11.05
CA ALA A 112 19.71 20.36 12.37
C ALA A 112 18.88 19.07 12.27
N PHE A 113 17.98 18.99 11.28
CA PHE A 113 17.25 17.77 10.96
C PHE A 113 18.22 16.60 10.74
N ARG A 114 19.16 16.71 9.79
CA ARG A 114 20.15 15.66 9.49
C ARG A 114 20.93 15.24 10.73
N GLY A 115 21.39 16.20 11.53
CA GLY A 115 22.15 15.91 12.75
C GLY A 115 21.37 15.08 13.79
N ILE A 116 20.05 15.25 13.88
CA ILE A 116 19.19 14.45 14.78
C ILE A 116 18.99 13.03 14.23
N LYS A 117 18.87 12.88 12.90
CA LYS A 117 18.57 11.60 12.24
C LYS A 117 19.72 10.59 12.27
N GLU A 118 20.93 11.03 12.58
CA GLU A 118 22.05 10.15 12.96
C GLU A 118 21.76 9.30 14.21
N HIS A 119 20.79 9.69 15.03
CA HIS A 119 20.49 9.03 16.31
C HIS A 119 19.03 8.61 16.47
N GLN A 120 18.11 9.29 15.79
CA GLN A 120 16.67 9.06 15.89
C GLN A 120 16.04 9.04 14.50
N PHE A 121 15.96 7.86 13.91
CA PHE A 121 15.37 7.63 12.58
C PHE A 121 13.91 7.15 12.70
N GLN A 122 13.06 7.64 11.82
CA GLN A 122 11.62 7.40 11.70
C GLN A 122 11.29 6.95 10.27
N GLU A 123 10.07 6.45 10.04
CA GLU A 123 9.70 5.95 8.72
C GLU A 123 9.61 7.08 7.68
N ILE A 124 9.00 8.22 8.05
CA ILE A 124 8.88 9.42 7.22
C ILE A 124 10.23 9.96 6.77
N ASP A 125 11.30 9.67 7.53
CA ASP A 125 12.64 10.15 7.18
C ASP A 125 13.08 9.58 5.84
N PHE A 126 12.68 8.35 5.48
CA PHE A 126 12.98 7.81 4.15
C PHE A 126 12.46 8.71 3.03
N GLN A 127 11.20 9.14 3.12
CA GLN A 127 10.59 10.04 2.15
C GLN A 127 11.21 11.44 2.19
N ILE A 128 11.55 11.96 3.37
CA ILE A 128 12.21 13.26 3.49
C ILE A 128 13.57 13.25 2.79
N PHE A 129 14.39 12.22 3.01
CA PHE A 129 15.70 12.08 2.37
C PHE A 129 15.59 11.91 0.85
N GLU A 130 14.57 11.20 0.35
CA GLU A 130 14.28 11.15 -1.10
C GLU A 130 13.96 12.55 -1.68
N ILE A 131 13.21 13.38 -0.95
CA ILE A 131 12.83 14.74 -1.39
C ILE A 131 14.03 15.70 -1.40
N VAL A 132 14.80 15.72 -0.30
CA VAL A 132 15.91 16.68 -0.13
C VAL A 132 17.22 16.20 -0.75
N GLY A 133 17.29 14.93 -1.13
CA GLY A 133 18.46 14.27 -1.68
C GLY A 133 19.59 14.05 -0.66
N GLY A 134 20.68 13.42 -1.12
CA GLY A 134 21.85 13.08 -0.29
C GLY A 134 21.72 11.75 0.45
N ASP A 135 22.79 11.36 1.13
CA ASP A 135 22.89 10.02 1.72
C ASP A 135 22.05 9.88 2.99
N PHE A 136 21.45 8.70 3.17
CA PHE A 136 20.83 8.32 4.43
C PHE A 136 21.89 8.17 5.53
N PRO A 137 21.57 8.45 6.81
CA PRO A 137 22.39 8.02 7.93
C PRO A 137 22.31 6.48 8.01
N HIS A 138 23.18 5.81 7.25
CA HIS A 138 23.07 4.38 6.92
C HIS A 138 22.89 3.49 8.16
N GLU A 139 23.67 3.71 9.22
CA GLU A 139 23.55 2.92 10.45
C GLU A 139 22.19 3.12 11.14
N ALA A 140 21.67 4.35 11.18
CA ALA A 140 20.39 4.66 11.80
C ALA A 140 19.22 4.08 10.98
N ALA A 141 19.24 4.24 9.66
CA ALA A 141 18.25 3.69 8.73
C ALA A 141 18.25 2.15 8.76
N ARG A 142 19.43 1.51 8.67
CA ARG A 142 19.60 0.05 8.80
C ARG A 142 19.01 -0.46 10.10
N ASN A 143 19.40 0.16 11.22
CA ASN A 143 18.91 -0.23 12.55
C ASN A 143 17.40 -0.04 12.69
N PHE A 144 16.83 1.02 12.09
CA PHE A 144 15.39 1.23 12.07
C PHE A 144 14.69 0.08 11.36
N LEU A 145 15.09 -0.28 10.13
CA LEU A 145 14.44 -1.34 9.36
C LEU A 145 14.56 -2.73 10.01
N ILE A 146 15.70 -3.04 10.63
CA ILE A 146 15.92 -4.31 11.33
C ILE A 146 15.11 -4.42 12.63
N ARG A 147 14.77 -3.29 13.27
CA ARG A 147 14.05 -3.27 14.55
C ARG A 147 12.55 -3.08 14.41
N ASN A 148 12.08 -2.56 13.29
CA ASN A 148 10.69 -2.21 13.05
C ASN A 148 10.10 -3.12 11.97
N PRO A 149 9.54 -4.29 12.34
CA PRO A 149 8.94 -5.22 11.38
C PRO A 149 7.74 -4.65 10.60
N TRP A 150 7.17 -3.55 11.08
CA TRP A 150 6.05 -2.82 10.49
C TRP A 150 6.46 -1.86 9.36
N ALA A 151 7.76 -1.59 9.18
CA ALA A 151 8.20 -0.64 8.15
C ALA A 151 7.80 -1.13 6.76
N ASP A 152 7.21 -0.24 5.97
CA ASP A 152 6.71 -0.51 4.62
C ASP A 152 7.78 -1.24 3.80
N ILE A 153 7.40 -2.37 3.20
CA ILE A 153 8.27 -3.16 2.35
C ILE A 153 8.83 -2.33 1.18
N TRP A 154 8.05 -1.43 0.61
CA TRP A 154 8.49 -0.57 -0.49
C TRP A 154 9.55 0.45 -0.05
N ILE A 155 9.44 0.96 1.18
CA ILE A 155 10.50 1.79 1.78
C ILE A 155 11.79 0.98 1.90
N VAL A 156 11.68 -0.29 2.31
CA VAL A 156 12.86 -1.16 2.40
C VAL A 156 13.48 -1.44 1.05
N LEU A 157 12.69 -1.74 0.02
CA LEU A 157 13.23 -1.93 -1.32
C LEU A 157 13.95 -0.67 -1.81
N ARG A 158 13.32 0.51 -1.67
CA ARG A 158 13.94 1.80 -2.04
C ARG A 158 15.23 2.09 -1.27
N TYR A 159 15.27 1.78 0.02
CA TYR A 159 16.49 1.88 0.81
C TYR A 159 17.59 0.97 0.26
N LEU A 160 17.27 -0.30 -0.03
CA LEU A 160 18.23 -1.27 -0.57
C LEU A 160 18.74 -0.86 -1.96
N ASP A 161 17.89 -0.27 -2.80
CA ASP A 161 18.27 0.28 -4.12
C ASP A 161 19.24 1.48 -3.98
N GLY A 162 19.14 2.23 -2.88
CA GLY A 162 20.01 3.36 -2.58
C GLY A 162 21.39 2.98 -2.03
N LEU A 163 21.62 1.71 -1.68
CA LEU A 163 22.88 1.25 -1.10
C LEU A 163 23.98 1.08 -2.16
N GLY A 164 25.21 1.41 -1.79
CA GLY A 164 26.38 1.03 -2.58
C GLY A 164 26.58 -0.50 -2.61
N VAL A 165 27.31 -0.99 -3.62
CA VAL A 165 27.60 -2.43 -3.81
C VAL A 165 28.26 -3.07 -2.57
N ASP A 166 29.06 -2.31 -1.82
CA ASP A 166 29.75 -2.79 -0.61
C ASP A 166 28.90 -2.67 0.67
N GLU A 167 27.76 -1.96 0.61
CA GLU A 167 26.89 -1.69 1.77
C GLU A 167 25.69 -2.64 1.84
N LEU A 168 25.29 -3.18 0.68
CA LEU A 168 24.33 -4.28 0.63
C LEU A 168 25.04 -5.59 0.95
N ASP A 169 24.92 -6.04 2.19
CA ASP A 169 25.46 -7.31 2.64
C ASP A 169 24.38 -8.36 2.93
N GLN A 170 24.82 -9.61 2.98
CA GLN A 170 23.97 -10.76 3.27
C GLN A 170 23.34 -10.67 4.67
N GLU A 171 24.05 -10.12 5.66
CA GLU A 171 23.57 -10.03 7.04
C GLU A 171 22.33 -9.15 7.11
N LEU A 172 22.32 -8.01 6.42
CA LEU A 172 21.16 -7.13 6.33
C LEU A 172 19.95 -7.84 5.73
N ILE A 173 20.10 -8.51 4.58
CA ILE A 173 18.99 -9.22 3.93
C ILE A 173 18.46 -10.36 4.82
N GLU A 174 19.35 -11.12 5.46
CA GLU A 174 18.99 -12.17 6.42
C GLU A 174 18.19 -11.60 7.60
N GLN A 175 18.65 -10.50 8.20
CA GLN A 175 17.92 -9.84 9.28
C GLN A 175 16.55 -9.30 8.83
N LEU A 176 16.45 -8.73 7.62
CA LEU A 176 15.17 -8.26 7.09
C LEU A 176 14.18 -9.41 6.85
N LEU A 177 14.65 -10.56 6.34
CA LEU A 177 13.81 -11.75 6.19
C LEU A 177 13.34 -12.30 7.55
N ILE A 178 14.20 -12.29 8.57
CA ILE A 178 13.88 -12.80 9.91
C ILE A 178 12.90 -11.87 10.63
N THR A 179 13.21 -10.56 10.67
CA THR A 179 12.45 -9.58 11.45
C THR A 179 11.04 -9.40 10.92
N ARG A 180 10.83 -9.31 9.61
CA ARG A 180 9.51 -9.03 9.02
C ARG A 180 8.49 -10.05 9.46
N GLU A 181 7.36 -9.62 10.01
CA GLU A 181 6.34 -10.54 10.54
C GLU A 181 5.50 -11.16 9.43
N ALA A 182 5.19 -10.37 8.40
CA ALA A 182 4.29 -10.76 7.33
C ALA A 182 4.97 -11.66 6.28
N LYS A 183 4.41 -12.86 6.10
CA LYS A 183 4.93 -13.83 5.12
C LYS A 183 4.99 -13.29 3.68
N HIS A 184 4.00 -12.50 3.27
CA HIS A 184 3.93 -11.97 1.92
C HIS A 184 5.04 -10.95 1.66
N GLU A 185 5.38 -10.08 2.61
CA GLU A 185 6.51 -9.15 2.48
C GLU A 185 7.86 -9.85 2.31
N ARG A 186 8.06 -10.98 3.00
CA ARG A 186 9.26 -11.82 2.80
C ARG A 186 9.35 -12.34 1.37
N LEU A 187 8.22 -12.66 0.73
CA LEU A 187 8.17 -13.06 -0.68
C LEU A 187 8.47 -11.88 -1.63
N ILE A 188 8.03 -10.66 -1.29
CA ILE A 188 8.39 -9.44 -2.03
C ILE A 188 9.91 -9.25 -1.97
N LEU A 189 10.52 -9.37 -0.79
CA LEU A 189 11.96 -9.25 -0.64
C LEU A 189 12.71 -10.34 -1.43
N LEU A 190 12.20 -11.57 -1.46
CA LEU A 190 12.76 -12.62 -2.31
C LEU A 190 12.65 -12.31 -3.81
N ALA A 191 11.51 -11.79 -4.26
CA ALA A 191 11.32 -11.36 -5.65
C ALA A 191 12.32 -10.25 -6.01
N TYR A 192 12.49 -9.26 -5.14
CA TYR A 192 13.51 -8.22 -5.29
C TYR A 192 14.92 -8.80 -5.41
N MET A 193 15.31 -9.70 -4.50
CA MET A 193 16.62 -10.36 -4.52
C MET A 193 16.85 -11.18 -5.78
N TYR A 194 15.81 -11.82 -6.31
CA TYR A 194 15.88 -12.59 -7.55
C TYR A 194 16.25 -11.71 -8.76
N ILE A 195 15.68 -10.50 -8.85
CA ILE A 195 15.91 -9.56 -9.96
C ILE A 195 17.24 -8.82 -9.78
N GLY A 196 17.41 -8.14 -8.65
CA GLY A 196 18.49 -7.18 -8.45
C GLY A 196 19.79 -7.81 -7.96
N HIS A 197 19.70 -8.90 -7.19
CA HIS A 197 20.81 -9.39 -6.36
C HIS A 197 21.00 -10.90 -6.45
N ARG A 198 20.87 -11.43 -7.68
CA ARG A 198 20.75 -12.87 -7.90
C ARG A 198 21.92 -13.69 -7.34
N ALA A 199 23.14 -13.21 -7.50
CA ALA A 199 24.32 -13.90 -6.99
C ALA A 199 24.30 -14.06 -5.45
N MET A 200 23.77 -13.05 -4.74
CA MET A 200 23.60 -13.11 -3.29
C MET A 200 22.50 -14.11 -2.93
N LEU A 201 21.37 -14.10 -3.64
CA LEU A 201 20.29 -15.06 -3.43
C LEU A 201 20.78 -16.52 -3.63
N ASP A 202 21.52 -16.79 -4.70
CA ASP A 202 22.09 -18.11 -4.98
C ASP A 202 23.07 -18.53 -3.88
N TYR A 203 23.88 -17.60 -3.37
CA TYR A 203 24.76 -17.87 -2.22
C TYR A 203 23.94 -18.22 -0.98
N MET A 204 22.90 -17.44 -0.67
CA MET A 204 22.06 -17.64 0.51
C MET A 204 21.35 -18.99 0.49
N ILE A 205 20.79 -19.37 -0.66
CA ILE A 205 20.13 -20.66 -0.87
C ILE A 205 21.14 -21.82 -0.74
N ASN A 206 22.40 -21.65 -1.15
CA ASN A 206 23.39 -22.72 -1.09
C ASN A 206 24.23 -22.76 0.19
N SER A 207 23.99 -21.82 1.12
CA SER A 207 24.72 -21.72 2.38
C SER A 207 24.01 -22.45 3.52
N GLU A 208 24.77 -23.24 4.28
CA GLU A 208 24.28 -23.88 5.51
C GLU A 208 24.21 -22.91 6.70
N THR A 209 24.78 -21.70 6.58
CA THR A 209 24.87 -20.74 7.70
C THR A 209 23.75 -19.71 7.73
N VAL A 210 22.93 -19.62 6.67
CA VAL A 210 21.85 -18.64 6.58
C VAL A 210 20.66 -19.11 7.39
N ALA A 211 20.19 -18.25 8.30
CA ALA A 211 18.97 -18.49 9.03
C ALA A 211 17.75 -18.07 8.20
N TRP A 212 17.02 -19.06 7.70
CA TRP A 212 15.73 -18.87 7.04
C TRP A 212 14.58 -18.83 8.05
N PRO A 213 13.59 -17.94 7.90
CA PRO A 213 12.40 -17.96 8.75
C PRO A 213 11.57 -19.24 8.53
N SER A 214 10.81 -19.65 9.54
CA SER A 214 10.17 -20.98 9.58
C SER A 214 9.07 -21.20 8.53
N ASP A 215 8.45 -20.13 8.06
CA ASP A 215 7.39 -20.11 7.05
C ASP A 215 7.93 -19.97 5.61
N LEU A 216 9.19 -19.58 5.46
CA LEU A 216 9.92 -19.49 4.20
C LEU A 216 11.27 -20.21 4.37
N THR A 217 11.19 -21.53 4.39
CA THR A 217 12.34 -22.42 4.59
C THR A 217 13.27 -22.44 3.38
N ASP A 218 14.54 -22.84 3.56
CA ASP A 218 15.50 -23.03 2.46
C ASP A 218 14.92 -23.88 1.29
N PRO A 219 14.26 -25.04 1.52
CA PRO A 219 13.63 -25.78 0.43
C PRO A 219 12.59 -24.96 -0.34
N MET A 220 11.77 -24.16 0.34
CA MET A 220 10.78 -23.31 -0.31
C MET A 220 11.47 -22.20 -1.13
N ALA A 221 12.46 -21.51 -0.55
CA ALA A 221 13.21 -20.46 -1.24
C ALA A 221 13.92 -21.00 -2.50
N ARG A 222 14.56 -22.17 -2.39
CA ARG A 222 15.19 -22.87 -3.51
C ARG A 222 14.20 -23.26 -4.60
N GLU A 223 13.05 -23.81 -4.21
CA GLU A 223 11.98 -24.19 -5.15
C GLU A 223 11.44 -22.98 -5.90
N LEU A 224 11.21 -21.88 -5.19
CA LEU A 224 10.76 -20.62 -5.78
C LEU A 224 11.82 -20.08 -6.75
N ALA A 225 13.08 -19.95 -6.35
CA ALA A 225 14.15 -19.46 -7.24
C ALA A 225 14.29 -20.32 -8.52
N THR A 226 14.27 -21.65 -8.37
CA THR A 226 14.33 -22.59 -9.51
C THR A 226 13.11 -22.47 -10.42
N PHE A 227 11.93 -22.25 -9.83
CA PHE A 227 10.70 -22.01 -10.58
C PHE A 227 10.78 -20.70 -11.37
N LEU A 228 11.22 -19.61 -10.72
CA LEU A 228 11.37 -18.30 -11.35
C LEU A 228 12.35 -18.36 -12.53
N ASP A 229 13.49 -19.05 -12.39
CA ASP A 229 14.46 -19.27 -13.50
C ASP A 229 13.84 -19.92 -14.73
N ARG A 230 12.83 -20.75 -14.51
CA ARG A 230 12.19 -21.51 -15.57
C ARG A 230 11.18 -20.67 -16.33
N VAL A 231 10.46 -19.79 -15.62
CA VAL A 231 9.28 -19.08 -16.14
C VAL A 231 9.54 -17.63 -16.50
N ILE A 232 10.59 -17.00 -15.95
CA ILE A 232 10.98 -15.63 -16.26
C ILE A 232 12.12 -15.65 -17.27
N ARG A 233 11.94 -14.99 -18.41
CA ARG A 233 12.98 -14.80 -19.43
C ARG A 233 12.85 -13.42 -20.05
N ASP A 234 13.96 -12.68 -20.13
CA ASP A 234 14.01 -11.34 -20.71
C ASP A 234 12.86 -10.45 -20.19
N GLU A 235 12.63 -10.49 -18.87
CA GLU A 235 11.59 -9.74 -18.16
C GLU A 235 10.14 -10.12 -18.46
N ASP A 236 9.92 -11.20 -19.22
CA ASP A 236 8.60 -11.72 -19.54
C ASP A 236 8.29 -13.03 -18.81
N LEU A 237 6.99 -13.25 -18.56
CA LEU A 237 6.46 -14.46 -17.97
C LEU A 237 6.02 -15.44 -19.06
N ALA A 238 6.58 -16.64 -19.04
CA ALA A 238 6.24 -17.70 -19.98
C ALA A 238 4.73 -18.03 -19.97
N ALA A 239 4.12 -18.11 -21.15
CA ALA A 239 2.75 -18.60 -21.29
C ALA A 239 2.66 -20.03 -20.73
N GLY A 240 1.66 -20.30 -19.88
CA GLY A 240 1.50 -21.58 -19.19
C GLY A 240 2.41 -21.76 -17.96
N TRP A 241 2.95 -20.68 -17.40
CA TRP A 241 3.81 -20.69 -16.20
C TRP A 241 3.27 -21.56 -15.05
N SER A 242 1.94 -21.60 -14.89
CA SER A 242 1.26 -22.32 -13.81
C SER A 242 1.47 -23.84 -13.86
N GLU A 243 1.80 -24.41 -15.03
CA GLU A 243 2.13 -25.84 -15.17
C GLU A 243 3.47 -26.22 -14.52
N PHE A 244 4.35 -25.24 -14.33
CA PHE A 244 5.69 -25.43 -13.77
C PHE A 244 5.75 -25.23 -12.26
N LEU A 245 4.67 -24.71 -11.70
CA LEU A 245 4.54 -24.32 -10.31
C LEU A 245 4.19 -25.56 -9.45
N PRO A 246 5.04 -25.96 -8.49
CA PRO A 246 4.73 -27.07 -7.59
C PRO A 246 3.44 -26.80 -6.82
N GLU A 247 2.57 -27.81 -6.69
CA GLU A 247 1.27 -27.64 -6.02
C GLU A 247 1.40 -27.07 -4.59
N ARG A 248 2.40 -27.54 -3.83
CA ARG A 248 2.69 -27.06 -2.47
C ARG A 248 3.22 -25.62 -2.38
N ALA A 249 3.69 -25.06 -3.48
CA ALA A 249 4.28 -23.72 -3.57
C ALA A 249 3.41 -22.79 -4.44
N ARG A 250 2.18 -23.22 -4.77
CA ARG A 250 1.34 -22.54 -5.74
C ARG A 250 1.05 -21.11 -5.33
N ASP A 251 0.63 -20.90 -4.10
CA ASP A 251 0.25 -19.57 -3.65
C ASP A 251 1.48 -18.67 -3.45
N HIS A 252 2.55 -19.22 -2.85
CA HIS A 252 3.83 -18.50 -2.67
C HIS A 252 4.43 -18.06 -4.01
N GLY A 253 4.46 -18.94 -5.01
CA GLY A 253 5.02 -18.61 -6.32
C GLY A 253 4.12 -17.71 -7.15
N THR A 254 2.79 -17.83 -7.02
CA THR A 254 1.85 -16.89 -7.65
C THR A 254 2.06 -15.47 -7.08
N PHE A 255 2.15 -15.36 -5.76
CA PHE A 255 2.40 -14.07 -5.11
C PHE A 255 3.79 -13.52 -5.44
N ALA A 256 4.84 -14.34 -5.43
CA ALA A 256 6.19 -13.92 -5.80
C ALA A 256 6.25 -13.40 -7.25
N LEU A 257 5.52 -14.02 -8.17
CA LEU A 257 5.40 -13.52 -9.54
C LEU A 257 4.69 -12.17 -9.61
N LEU A 258 3.64 -11.93 -8.82
CA LEU A 258 3.00 -10.60 -8.75
C LEU A 258 3.98 -9.54 -8.25
N ALA A 259 4.75 -9.88 -7.21
CA ALA A 259 5.78 -8.99 -6.68
C ALA A 259 6.85 -8.68 -7.74
N LEU A 260 7.28 -9.69 -8.51
CA LEU A 260 8.20 -9.48 -9.64
C LEU A 260 7.61 -8.55 -10.70
N PHE A 261 6.35 -8.77 -11.09
CA PHE A 261 5.66 -7.91 -12.07
C PHE A 261 5.70 -6.43 -11.63
N GLU A 262 5.38 -6.17 -10.37
CA GLU A 262 5.38 -4.82 -9.79
C GLU A 262 6.80 -4.24 -9.70
N ILE A 263 7.76 -4.98 -9.16
CA ILE A 263 9.15 -4.49 -9.00
C ILE A 263 9.79 -4.17 -10.36
N MET A 264 9.52 -5.00 -11.37
CA MET A 264 10.08 -4.82 -12.72
C MET A 264 9.35 -3.77 -13.54
N GLN A 265 8.15 -3.35 -13.11
CA GLN A 265 7.25 -2.51 -13.89
C GLN A 265 7.05 -3.10 -15.30
N ALA A 266 6.81 -4.42 -15.34
CA ALA A 266 6.79 -5.18 -16.58
C ALA A 266 5.61 -4.78 -17.48
N SER A 267 5.81 -4.85 -18.79
CA SER A 267 4.73 -4.65 -19.76
C SER A 267 3.68 -5.75 -19.64
N LEU A 268 2.41 -5.40 -19.83
CA LEU A 268 1.30 -6.36 -19.70
C LEU A 268 1.28 -7.36 -20.89
N THR A 269 1.98 -8.47 -20.78
CA THR A 269 1.99 -9.57 -21.76
C THR A 269 0.92 -10.62 -21.43
N PRO A 270 0.59 -11.56 -22.34
CA PRO A 270 -0.37 -12.63 -22.03
C PRO A 270 0.01 -13.48 -20.80
N GLY A 271 1.31 -13.64 -20.52
CA GLY A 271 1.77 -14.34 -19.31
C GLY A 271 1.38 -13.58 -18.04
N TRP A 272 1.68 -12.28 -18.00
CA TRP A 272 1.33 -11.40 -16.88
C TRP A 272 -0.18 -11.20 -16.71
N ILE A 273 -0.95 -11.12 -17.81
CA ILE A 273 -2.41 -11.12 -17.77
C ILE A 273 -2.94 -12.40 -17.11
N SER A 274 -2.44 -13.57 -17.52
CA SER A 274 -2.82 -14.85 -16.94
C SER A 274 -2.44 -14.96 -15.47
N LEU A 275 -1.36 -14.32 -15.04
CA LEU A 275 -0.97 -14.24 -13.63
C LEU A 275 -1.97 -13.41 -12.82
N ILE A 276 -2.28 -12.18 -13.26
CA ILE A 276 -3.24 -11.31 -12.57
C ILE A 276 -4.60 -11.99 -12.48
N GLU A 277 -5.06 -12.64 -13.55
CA GLU A 277 -6.29 -13.44 -13.54
C GLU A 277 -6.25 -14.55 -12.48
N ALA A 278 -5.17 -15.33 -12.41
CA ALA A 278 -5.01 -16.38 -11.43
C ALA A 278 -4.97 -15.83 -10.00
N SER A 279 -4.37 -14.66 -9.80
CA SER A 279 -4.24 -14.00 -8.49
C SER A 279 -5.56 -13.46 -7.97
N VAL A 280 -6.40 -12.85 -8.82
CA VAL A 280 -7.78 -12.47 -8.45
C VAL A 280 -8.57 -13.71 -8.03
N GLY A 281 -8.36 -14.84 -8.69
CA GLY A 281 -8.98 -16.11 -8.33
C GLY A 281 -8.38 -16.83 -7.11
N ASN A 282 -7.28 -16.33 -6.55
CA ASN A 282 -6.53 -17.02 -5.50
C ASN A 282 -7.00 -16.58 -4.10
N LEU A 283 -7.61 -17.52 -3.38
CA LEU A 283 -8.19 -17.31 -2.04
C LEU A 283 -7.21 -17.70 -0.91
N TRP A 284 -5.91 -17.79 -1.20
CA TRP A 284 -4.89 -18.10 -0.21
C TRP A 284 -4.91 -17.05 0.89
N SER A 285 -5.25 -17.50 2.09
CA SER A 285 -5.34 -16.64 3.27
C SER A 285 -4.17 -16.85 4.22
N ILE A 286 -3.70 -15.75 4.81
CA ILE A 286 -2.71 -15.76 5.89
C ILE A 286 -3.24 -14.98 7.09
N PRO A 287 -2.95 -15.43 8.32
CA PRO A 287 -3.14 -14.59 9.49
C PRO A 287 -2.18 -13.40 9.39
N TYR A 288 -2.69 -12.21 9.70
CA TYR A 288 -1.91 -11.00 9.79
C TYR A 288 -2.18 -10.36 11.15
N ASN A 289 -1.12 -10.28 11.93
CA ASN A 289 -1.11 -9.44 13.11
C ASN A 289 -0.40 -8.16 12.68
N PRO A 290 -1.12 -7.05 12.53
CA PRO A 290 -0.49 -5.80 12.23
C PRO A 290 0.52 -5.43 13.34
N PRO A 291 1.78 -5.19 12.99
CA PRO A 291 2.84 -4.93 13.96
C PRO A 291 2.63 -3.59 14.66
N HIS A 292 2.53 -3.61 15.99
CA HIS A 292 2.39 -2.41 16.85
C HIS A 292 3.60 -1.46 16.69
N PRO A 293 3.43 -0.15 16.40
CA PRO A 293 2.25 0.70 16.55
C PRO A 293 1.53 0.98 15.22
N ALA A 294 1.56 0.03 14.26
CA ALA A 294 0.83 0.18 13.01
C ALA A 294 -0.62 0.64 13.31
N PRO A 295 -1.08 1.68 12.62
CA PRO A 295 -2.41 2.22 12.77
C PRO A 295 -3.41 1.21 12.23
N ASP A 296 -3.99 0.38 13.10
CA ASP A 296 -5.19 -0.35 12.70
C ASP A 296 -6.41 0.36 13.24
N HIS A 297 -7.31 0.64 12.32
CA HIS A 297 -8.71 0.89 12.57
C HIS A 297 -9.45 -0.34 13.15
N ILE A 298 -8.76 -1.40 13.57
CA ILE A 298 -9.37 -2.65 13.99
C ILE A 298 -8.56 -3.21 15.17
N GLY A 299 -9.03 -2.95 16.39
CA GLY A 299 -8.33 -3.33 17.61
C GLY A 299 -8.10 -4.83 17.77
N ASP A 300 -6.93 -5.22 18.30
CA ASP A 300 -6.51 -6.51 18.90
C ASP A 300 -6.95 -7.86 18.23
N ALA A 301 -7.66 -7.84 17.12
CA ALA A 301 -8.16 -9.02 16.42
C ALA A 301 -7.20 -9.37 15.28
N ALA A 302 -6.68 -10.60 15.30
CA ALA A 302 -5.91 -11.14 14.18
C ALA A 302 -6.72 -10.99 12.88
N MET A 303 -6.19 -10.21 11.94
CA MET A 303 -6.79 -10.03 10.63
C MET A 303 -6.44 -11.21 9.75
N THR A 304 -7.22 -11.43 8.71
CA THR A 304 -6.92 -12.41 7.66
C THR A 304 -6.76 -11.65 6.37
N LEU A 305 -5.59 -11.79 5.74
CA LEU A 305 -5.32 -11.24 4.42
C LEU A 305 -5.51 -12.32 3.37
N GLN A 306 -5.83 -11.92 2.15
CA GLN A 306 -5.72 -12.71 0.92
C GLN A 306 -4.73 -12.02 -0.03
N PRO A 307 -3.41 -12.23 0.19
CA PRO A 307 -2.38 -11.38 -0.41
C PRO A 307 -2.40 -11.34 -1.94
N CYS A 308 -2.70 -12.47 -2.59
CA CYS A 308 -2.77 -12.54 -4.04
C CYS A 308 -3.89 -11.64 -4.61
N ALA A 309 -5.08 -11.69 -3.99
CA ALA A 309 -6.25 -10.95 -4.44
C ALA A 309 -6.10 -9.45 -4.13
N GLU A 310 -5.70 -9.12 -2.90
CA GLU A 310 -5.45 -7.75 -2.44
C GLU A 310 -4.40 -7.07 -3.32
N PHE A 311 -3.26 -7.73 -3.53
CA PHE A 311 -2.15 -7.16 -4.27
C PHE A 311 -2.44 -7.05 -5.78
N ALA A 312 -3.19 -8.00 -6.35
CA ALA A 312 -3.71 -7.86 -7.72
C ALA A 312 -4.65 -6.65 -7.85
N GLY A 313 -5.51 -6.39 -6.86
CA GLY A 313 -6.35 -5.19 -6.81
C GLY A 313 -5.53 -3.90 -6.84
N SER A 314 -4.51 -3.82 -6.00
CA SER A 314 -3.58 -2.67 -5.98
C SER A 314 -2.89 -2.45 -7.32
N ILE A 315 -2.36 -3.53 -7.93
CA ILE A 315 -1.73 -3.46 -9.26
C ILE A 315 -2.72 -2.92 -10.29
N ILE A 316 -3.94 -3.49 -10.36
CA ILE A 316 -4.97 -3.07 -11.32
C ILE A 316 -5.36 -1.60 -11.11
N GLY A 317 -5.45 -1.13 -9.86
CA GLY A 317 -5.80 0.26 -9.54
C GLY A 317 -4.73 1.28 -9.89
N LEU A 318 -3.47 0.85 -10.02
CA LEU A 318 -2.34 1.71 -10.42
C LEU A 318 -2.05 1.64 -11.93
N MET A 319 -2.66 0.70 -12.66
CA MET A 319 -2.54 0.66 -14.12
C MET A 319 -3.11 1.92 -14.77
N ASN A 320 -2.53 2.30 -15.90
CA ASN A 320 -3.16 3.29 -16.77
C ASN A 320 -4.44 2.70 -17.40
N GLU A 321 -5.31 3.59 -17.90
CA GLU A 321 -6.61 3.20 -18.49
C GLU A 321 -6.46 2.22 -19.68
N GLU A 322 -5.40 2.32 -20.48
CA GLU A 322 -5.17 1.46 -21.64
C GLU A 322 -4.84 0.02 -21.21
N ASP A 323 -3.90 -0.14 -20.27
CA ASP A 323 -3.52 -1.45 -19.73
C ASP A 323 -4.66 -2.09 -18.95
N GLN A 324 -5.40 -1.30 -18.18
CA GLN A 324 -6.59 -1.79 -17.47
C GLN A 324 -7.67 -2.29 -18.45
N ALA A 325 -8.01 -1.51 -19.47
CA ALA A 325 -8.97 -1.93 -20.49
C ALA A 325 -8.49 -3.19 -21.24
N ARG A 326 -7.19 -3.26 -21.55
CA ARG A 326 -6.60 -4.45 -22.17
C ARG A 326 -6.69 -5.69 -21.27
N LEU A 327 -6.38 -5.56 -19.98
CA LEU A 327 -6.52 -6.64 -19.01
C LEU A 327 -7.95 -7.16 -18.98
N LEU A 328 -8.92 -6.27 -18.78
CA LEU A 328 -10.32 -6.66 -18.54
C LEU A 328 -11.02 -7.19 -19.80
N SER A 329 -10.64 -6.71 -20.99
CA SER A 329 -11.19 -7.20 -22.26
C SER A 329 -10.59 -8.54 -22.73
N THR A 330 -9.44 -8.97 -22.19
CA THR A 330 -8.72 -10.17 -22.65
C THR A 330 -8.54 -11.25 -21.59
N SER A 331 -9.07 -11.06 -20.39
CA SER A 331 -8.95 -12.00 -19.27
C SER A 331 -10.30 -12.34 -18.65
N LEU A 332 -10.30 -13.30 -17.72
CA LEU A 332 -11.47 -13.66 -16.92
C LEU A 332 -11.47 -12.97 -15.55
N VAL A 333 -10.74 -11.86 -15.37
CA VAL A 333 -10.64 -11.15 -14.08
C VAL A 333 -12.01 -10.80 -13.49
N LEU A 334 -12.90 -10.18 -14.26
CA LEU A 334 -14.24 -9.79 -13.79
C LEU A 334 -15.10 -11.01 -13.43
N SER A 335 -15.12 -12.04 -14.28
CA SER A 335 -15.84 -13.29 -13.99
C SER A 335 -15.29 -13.95 -12.72
N ASN A 336 -13.97 -13.99 -12.56
CA ASN A 336 -13.32 -14.57 -11.38
C ASN A 336 -13.66 -13.83 -10.09
N PHE A 337 -13.76 -12.51 -10.15
CA PHE A 337 -14.18 -11.65 -9.04
C PHE A 337 -15.64 -11.93 -8.64
N PHE A 338 -16.58 -11.89 -9.59
CA PHE A 338 -17.99 -12.12 -9.28
C PHE A 338 -18.27 -13.55 -8.80
N ASP A 339 -17.55 -14.56 -9.29
CA ASP A 339 -17.70 -15.94 -8.84
C ASP A 339 -17.20 -16.20 -7.40
N LYS A 340 -16.49 -15.23 -6.79
CA LYS A 340 -15.83 -15.39 -5.48
C LYS A 340 -16.26 -14.35 -4.44
N LEU A 341 -17.32 -13.58 -4.69
CA LEU A 341 -17.77 -12.48 -3.82
C LEU A 341 -17.86 -12.84 -2.33
N THR A 342 -18.36 -14.02 -1.99
CA THR A 342 -18.51 -14.48 -0.59
C THR A 342 -17.26 -15.13 0.00
N ALA A 343 -16.30 -15.48 -0.84
CA ALA A 343 -15.06 -16.12 -0.41
C ALA A 343 -13.93 -15.11 -0.12
N TYR A 344 -14.08 -13.88 -0.61
CA TYR A 344 -13.14 -12.81 -0.27
C TYR A 344 -13.29 -12.38 1.18
N VAL A 345 -12.15 -12.15 1.83
CA VAL A 345 -12.13 -11.31 3.04
C VAL A 345 -12.48 -9.87 2.66
N SER A 346 -12.95 -9.08 3.62
CA SER A 346 -13.42 -7.71 3.32
C SER A 346 -12.37 -6.84 2.64
N GLU A 347 -11.13 -6.92 3.08
CA GLU A 347 -10.03 -6.16 2.49
C GLU A 347 -9.85 -6.51 1.00
N ALA A 348 -9.58 -7.79 0.70
CA ALA A 348 -9.46 -8.29 -0.66
C ALA A 348 -10.64 -7.92 -1.58
N TYR A 349 -11.86 -8.00 -1.05
CA TYR A 349 -13.05 -7.59 -1.80
C TYR A 349 -12.99 -6.12 -2.21
N TYR A 350 -12.70 -5.22 -1.27
CA TYR A 350 -12.69 -3.78 -1.55
C TYR A 350 -11.46 -3.35 -2.35
N SER A 351 -10.28 -3.96 -2.11
CA SER A 351 -9.08 -3.72 -2.93
C SER A 351 -9.30 -4.08 -4.40
N LEU A 352 -10.15 -5.08 -4.69
CA LEU A 352 -10.53 -5.45 -6.06
C LEU A 352 -11.71 -4.63 -6.59
N LEU A 353 -12.74 -4.38 -5.78
CA LEU A 353 -13.97 -3.75 -6.23
C LEU A 353 -13.70 -2.36 -6.84
N TYR A 354 -13.05 -1.47 -6.11
CA TYR A 354 -12.89 -0.08 -6.53
C TYR A 354 -12.14 0.09 -7.86
N PRO A 355 -10.99 -0.57 -8.08
CA PRO A 355 -10.34 -0.45 -9.38
C PRO A 355 -11.14 -1.11 -10.51
N LEU A 356 -11.86 -2.21 -10.25
CA LEU A 356 -12.65 -2.90 -11.27
C LEU A 356 -13.94 -2.15 -11.64
N ALA A 357 -14.61 -1.50 -10.69
CA ALA A 357 -15.90 -0.84 -10.90
C ALA A 357 -15.83 0.35 -11.87
N ASN A 358 -14.66 0.99 -11.98
CA ASN A 358 -14.41 2.10 -12.90
C ASN A 358 -14.31 1.66 -14.37
N ALA A 359 -14.21 0.35 -14.64
CA ALA A 359 -14.03 -0.16 -15.99
C ALA A 359 -15.35 -0.23 -16.78
N PRO A 360 -15.38 0.15 -18.07
CA PRO A 360 -16.57 0.03 -18.92
C PRO A 360 -17.13 -1.39 -19.01
N GLU A 361 -16.28 -2.41 -18.89
CA GLU A 361 -16.63 -3.82 -18.94
C GLU A 361 -17.32 -4.34 -17.67
N PHE A 362 -17.21 -3.61 -16.54
CA PHE A 362 -17.71 -4.05 -15.24
C PHE A 362 -19.23 -4.24 -15.24
N VAL A 363 -20.00 -3.22 -15.63
CA VAL A 363 -21.48 -3.28 -15.62
C VAL A 363 -22.03 -4.36 -16.56
N PRO A 364 -21.56 -4.50 -17.82
CA PRO A 364 -21.96 -5.61 -18.68
C PRO A 364 -21.69 -6.99 -18.09
N GLU A 365 -20.50 -7.21 -17.53
CA GLU A 365 -20.14 -8.51 -16.93
C GLU A 365 -20.93 -8.78 -15.65
N PHE A 366 -21.17 -7.74 -14.84
CA PHE A 366 -21.97 -7.84 -13.62
C PHE A 366 -23.42 -8.22 -13.95
N GLN A 367 -24.02 -7.56 -14.94
CA GLN A 367 -25.37 -7.91 -15.41
C GLN A 367 -25.43 -9.33 -15.98
N LEU A 368 -24.38 -9.77 -16.67
CA LEU A 368 -24.27 -11.14 -17.19
C LEU A 368 -24.21 -12.15 -16.04
N TRP A 369 -23.41 -11.89 -15.01
CA TRP A 369 -23.32 -12.72 -13.82
C TRP A 369 -24.67 -12.79 -13.08
N LEU A 370 -25.30 -11.65 -12.82
CA LEU A 370 -26.63 -11.57 -12.19
C LEU A 370 -27.71 -12.35 -12.95
N SER A 371 -27.67 -12.33 -14.28
CA SER A 371 -28.63 -13.08 -15.12
C SER A 371 -28.52 -14.60 -14.95
N ARG A 372 -27.37 -15.10 -14.49
CA ARG A 372 -27.10 -16.51 -14.21
C ARG A 372 -27.38 -16.87 -12.75
N THR A 373 -27.51 -15.88 -11.87
CA THR A 373 -27.70 -16.06 -10.43
C THR A 373 -29.19 -16.21 -10.10
N PRO A 374 -29.60 -17.31 -9.44
CA PRO A 374 -31.00 -17.52 -9.10
C PRO A 374 -31.48 -16.51 -8.03
N PRO A 375 -32.74 -16.00 -8.12
CA PRO A 375 -33.31 -15.06 -7.15
C PRO A 375 -33.47 -15.56 -5.72
N LYS A 376 -33.29 -16.86 -5.48
CA LYS A 376 -33.65 -17.51 -4.22
C LYS A 376 -32.40 -18.03 -3.53
N GLY A 377 -32.30 -17.74 -2.23
CA GLY A 377 -31.29 -18.32 -1.35
C GLY A 377 -29.93 -17.64 -1.43
N LEU A 378 -29.89 -16.34 -1.77
CA LEU A 378 -28.67 -15.54 -1.56
C LEU A 378 -28.47 -15.38 -0.05
N ASP A 379 -27.25 -15.64 0.41
CA ASP A 379 -26.86 -15.30 1.77
C ASP A 379 -26.72 -13.78 1.95
N GLU A 380 -26.79 -13.33 3.20
CA GLU A 380 -26.75 -11.89 3.56
C GLU A 380 -25.44 -11.24 3.09
N THR A 381 -24.31 -11.92 3.26
CA THR A 381 -23.00 -11.44 2.80
C THR A 381 -22.98 -11.24 1.29
N LEU A 382 -23.53 -12.16 0.51
CA LEU A 382 -23.61 -12.03 -0.94
C LEU A 382 -24.47 -10.83 -1.34
N LEU A 383 -25.61 -10.62 -0.69
CA LEU A 383 -26.45 -9.44 -0.94
C LEU A 383 -25.70 -8.14 -0.67
N GLU A 384 -25.04 -8.02 0.50
CA GLU A 384 -24.23 -6.84 0.86
C GLU A 384 -23.12 -6.57 -0.16
N ARG A 385 -22.43 -7.62 -0.62
CA ARG A 385 -21.40 -7.51 -1.66
C ARG A 385 -21.99 -7.08 -3.01
N LEU A 386 -23.11 -7.65 -3.42
CA LEU A 386 -23.78 -7.27 -4.67
C LEU A 386 -24.25 -5.81 -4.66
N GLU A 387 -24.83 -5.36 -3.54
CA GLU A 387 -25.25 -3.97 -3.35
C GLU A 387 -24.05 -3.02 -3.38
N SER A 388 -22.97 -3.34 -2.66
CA SER A 388 -21.73 -2.55 -2.67
C SER A 388 -21.10 -2.49 -4.07
N ALA A 389 -21.11 -3.60 -4.80
CA ALA A 389 -20.60 -3.66 -6.17
C ALA A 389 -21.43 -2.81 -7.14
N ALA A 390 -22.76 -2.80 -6.99
CA ALA A 390 -23.63 -1.97 -7.81
C ALA A 390 -23.42 -0.49 -7.49
N GLN A 391 -23.35 -0.12 -6.21
CA GLN A 391 -23.12 1.25 -5.78
C GLN A 391 -21.79 1.80 -6.29
N ALA A 392 -20.72 1.00 -6.25
CA ALA A 392 -19.41 1.40 -6.78
C ALA A 392 -19.42 1.68 -8.29
N ALA A 393 -20.41 1.17 -9.02
CA ALA A 393 -20.61 1.42 -10.44
C ALA A 393 -21.76 2.39 -10.73
N ASP A 394 -22.24 3.14 -9.74
CA ASP A 394 -23.41 4.05 -9.81
C ASP A 394 -24.74 3.35 -10.19
N HIS A 395 -24.95 2.14 -9.68
CA HIS A 395 -26.13 1.32 -9.91
C HIS A 395 -26.74 0.78 -8.60
N THR A 396 -27.95 0.23 -8.71
CA THR A 396 -28.61 -0.59 -7.69
C THR A 396 -28.95 -1.95 -8.26
N VAL A 397 -28.96 -2.97 -7.39
CA VAL A 397 -29.44 -4.31 -7.75
C VAL A 397 -30.94 -4.39 -7.45
N ALA A 398 -31.72 -4.79 -8.45
CA ALA A 398 -33.17 -4.93 -8.30
C ALA A 398 -33.66 -6.29 -8.83
N LEU A 399 -34.75 -6.81 -8.27
CA LEU A 399 -35.41 -8.00 -8.76
C LEU A 399 -36.63 -7.63 -9.61
N GLU A 400 -36.57 -7.87 -10.91
CA GLU A 400 -37.68 -7.63 -11.84
C GLU A 400 -38.07 -8.89 -12.59
N ASN A 401 -39.37 -9.22 -12.58
CA ASN A 401 -39.90 -10.40 -13.26
C ASN A 401 -39.19 -11.72 -12.89
N GLY A 402 -38.62 -11.80 -11.69
CA GLY A 402 -37.86 -12.96 -11.23
C GLY A 402 -36.44 -13.03 -11.78
N LEU A 403 -35.86 -11.93 -12.24
CA LEU A 403 -34.47 -11.81 -12.67
C LEU A 403 -33.80 -10.64 -11.95
N TRP A 404 -32.53 -10.82 -11.57
CA TRP A 404 -31.72 -9.74 -11.05
C TRP A 404 -31.27 -8.81 -12.18
N ILE A 405 -31.45 -7.52 -11.98
CA ILE A 405 -31.06 -6.49 -12.93
C ILE A 405 -30.29 -5.37 -12.22
N LEU A 406 -29.42 -4.70 -12.95
CA LEU A 406 -28.80 -3.44 -12.54
C LEU A 406 -29.63 -2.28 -13.06
N LYS A 407 -29.87 -1.30 -12.17
CA LYS A 407 -30.48 -0.02 -12.52
C LYS A 407 -29.52 1.10 -12.20
N PRO A 408 -29.32 2.08 -13.09
CA PRO A 408 -28.59 3.29 -12.73
C PRO A 408 -29.21 3.95 -11.48
N LEU A 409 -28.38 4.52 -10.61
CA LEU A 409 -28.87 5.39 -9.55
C LEU A 409 -29.59 6.59 -10.21
N GLU A 410 -30.83 6.85 -9.81
CA GLU A 410 -31.54 8.05 -10.27
C GLU A 410 -30.91 9.27 -9.59
N ASP A 411 -30.62 10.34 -10.35
CA ASP A 411 -30.11 11.61 -9.82
C ASP A 411 -31.05 12.17 -8.74
N GLY A 412 -30.81 11.88 -7.45
CA GLY A 412 -31.68 12.38 -6.38
C GLY A 412 -31.62 11.73 -4.99
N GLU A 413 -30.91 10.63 -4.78
CA GLU A 413 -30.74 10.04 -3.44
C GLU A 413 -29.27 10.04 -3.00
N ASN A 414 -28.80 11.22 -2.57
CA ASN A 414 -27.66 11.41 -1.64
C ASN A 414 -28.12 12.28 -0.48
#